data_AF-A0A0Q2R734-F1
#
_entry.id   AF-A0A0Q2R734-F1
#
_cell.length_a   1.000
_cell.length_b   1.000
_cell.length_c   1.000
_cell.angle_alpha   90.00
_cell.angle_beta   90.00
_cell.angle_gamma   90.00
#
_symmetry.space_group_name_H-M   'P 1'
#
loop_
_entity.id
_entity.type
_entity.pdbx_description
1 polymer ?
#
loop_
_entity_poly.entity_id
_entity_poly.type
_entity_poly.pdbx_seq_one_letter_code
_entity_poly.pdbx_strand_id
1 'polypeptide(L)'
;MWAGVWIEGDLEAKQHLLGRTSSANPAAHQAPAAHSSAASPLAPPSTRPRSRRQLVGRLHTQLPDPQIAAVITARASGHCEIFAAGCTYQQSAIFLRRRRPSTTTLGSPAEAIAGCRNCIDLIEHTEVPTALDLGYLVDPRSTASGAPMLWRQHHWVYLDTRGHLYPCPNPHSSGIA
;
A
#
# COMPACT_ATOMS: atom_id res chain seq x y z
N MET A 1 -15.13 2.08 -3.40
CA MET A 1 -14.00 1.79 -4.33
C MET A 1 -14.51 0.87 -5.42
N TRP A 2 -14.20 1.14 -6.69
CA TRP A 2 -14.55 0.30 -7.84
C TRP A 2 -13.29 0.11 -8.71
N ALA A 3 -12.94 -1.14 -9.05
CA ALA A 3 -11.80 -1.49 -9.90
C ALA A 3 -10.48 -0.75 -9.56
N GLY A 4 -10.16 -0.57 -8.27
CA GLY A 4 -8.95 0.09 -7.76
C GLY A 4 -8.88 1.62 -7.93
N VAL A 5 -10.01 2.25 -8.24
CA VAL A 5 -10.22 3.70 -8.13
C VAL A 5 -10.88 4.00 -6.79
N TRP A 6 -10.20 4.83 -5.98
CA TRP A 6 -10.79 5.35 -4.76
C TRP A 6 -11.85 6.37 -5.11
N ILE A 7 -13.05 6.13 -4.61
CA ILE A 7 -14.19 7.02 -4.80
C ILE A 7 -14.75 7.24 -3.41
N GLU A 8 -14.52 8.44 -2.90
CA GLU A 8 -14.79 8.86 -1.53
C GLU A 8 -16.29 9.07 -1.32
N GLY A 9 -17.04 7.97 -1.15
CA GLY A 9 -18.49 7.99 -0.94
C GLY A 9 -19.33 8.54 -2.09
N ASP A 10 -18.70 9.01 -3.16
CA ASP A 10 -19.28 9.86 -4.20
C ASP A 10 -19.33 9.16 -5.56
N LEU A 11 -19.75 7.88 -5.54
CA LEU A 11 -19.82 7.07 -6.75
C LEU A 11 -20.86 7.60 -7.71
N GLU A 12 -22.05 7.96 -7.22
CA GLU A 12 -23.12 8.48 -8.07
C GLU A 12 -22.71 9.74 -8.83
N ALA A 13 -22.06 10.72 -8.19
CA ALA A 13 -21.67 11.94 -8.92
C ALA A 13 -20.52 11.70 -9.90
N LYS A 14 -19.67 10.69 -9.67
CA LYS A 14 -18.48 10.40 -10.49
C LYS A 14 -18.69 9.28 -11.51
N GLN A 15 -19.89 8.71 -11.61
CA GLN A 15 -20.24 7.70 -12.62
C GLN A 15 -19.96 8.16 -14.05
N HIS A 16 -20.15 9.45 -14.34
CA HIS A 16 -19.91 10.02 -15.67
C HIS A 16 -18.44 9.93 -16.12
N LEU A 17 -17.48 9.91 -15.17
CA LEU A 17 -16.06 9.74 -15.46
C LEU A 17 -15.68 8.29 -15.80
N LEU A 18 -16.57 7.34 -15.51
CA LEU A 18 -16.37 5.90 -15.75
C LEU A 18 -16.97 5.45 -17.10
N GLY A 19 -17.68 6.35 -17.81
CA GLY A 19 -18.29 6.09 -19.11
C GLY A 19 -17.34 6.35 -20.28
N ARG A 20 -17.20 5.37 -21.18
CA ARG A 20 -16.41 5.47 -22.44
C ARG A 20 -16.95 6.59 -23.34
N THR A 21 -16.13 7.61 -23.56
CA THR A 21 -15.98 8.25 -24.87
C THR A 21 -14.51 8.45 -25.17
N SER A 22 -13.99 7.62 -26.09
CA SER A 22 -12.82 7.99 -26.87
C SER A 22 -13.17 9.24 -27.67
N SER A 23 -12.60 10.38 -27.28
CA SER A 23 -12.30 11.46 -28.20
C SER A 23 -11.08 12.20 -27.68
N ALA A 24 -10.04 12.20 -28.49
CA ALA A 24 -8.82 12.93 -28.21
C ALA A 24 -9.10 14.43 -28.19
N ASN A 25 -8.66 15.13 -27.15
CA ASN A 25 -8.02 16.43 -27.32
C ASN A 25 -7.11 16.74 -26.11
N PRO A 26 -5.94 17.37 -26.33
CA PRO A 26 -4.97 17.64 -25.28
C PRO A 26 -5.29 18.99 -24.64
N ALA A 27 -5.33 19.04 -23.31
CA ALA A 27 -5.40 20.30 -22.58
C ALA A 27 -4.50 20.26 -21.34
N ALA A 28 -3.37 20.95 -21.50
CA ALA A 28 -2.63 21.76 -20.55
C ALA A 28 -2.50 21.30 -19.09
N HIS A 29 -1.23 21.16 -18.69
CA HIS A 29 -0.74 21.23 -17.32
C HIS A 29 -1.42 22.30 -16.47
N GLN A 30 -1.86 21.91 -15.28
CA GLN A 30 -1.74 22.75 -14.08
C GLN A 30 -1.27 21.88 -12.91
N ALA A 31 -0.05 22.14 -12.45
CA ALA A 31 0.49 21.60 -11.22
C ALA A 31 -0.21 22.27 -10.03
N PRO A 32 -0.71 21.53 -9.03
CA PRO A 32 -1.09 22.15 -7.77
C PRO A 32 0.17 22.58 -7.01
N ALA A 33 0.11 23.81 -6.48
CA ALA A 33 1.17 24.48 -5.77
C ALA A 33 1.65 23.67 -4.55
N ALA A 34 2.97 23.65 -4.37
CA ALA A 34 3.62 23.09 -3.20
C ALA A 34 3.20 23.88 -1.95
N HIS A 35 2.40 23.25 -1.08
CA HIS A 35 2.22 23.74 0.28
C HIS A 35 3.44 23.32 1.11
N SER A 36 4.37 24.27 1.30
CA SER A 36 5.43 24.16 2.28
C SER A 36 4.84 24.20 3.70
N SER A 37 4.65 23.04 4.31
CA SER A 37 4.43 22.96 5.76
C SER A 37 5.77 23.03 6.47
N ALA A 38 5.91 24.05 7.33
CA ALA A 38 7.08 24.32 8.13
C ALA A 38 7.45 23.14 9.03
N ALA A 39 8.74 22.81 9.05
CA ALA A 39 9.31 21.82 9.94
C ALA A 39 9.15 22.24 11.41
N SER A 40 8.53 21.39 12.23
CA SER A 40 8.55 21.53 13.69
C SER A 40 9.89 21.07 14.27
N PRO A 41 10.38 21.65 15.38
CA PRO A 41 11.71 21.38 15.92
C PRO A 41 11.87 19.94 16.43
N LEU A 42 13.04 19.39 16.13
CA LEU A 42 13.51 18.05 16.49
C LEU A 42 13.66 17.89 18.01
N ALA A 43 13.02 16.89 18.61
CA ALA A 43 13.30 16.47 19.99
C ALA A 43 14.70 15.81 20.09
N PRO A 44 15.41 15.92 21.23
CA PRO A 44 16.78 15.42 21.36
C PRO A 44 16.86 13.89 21.31
N PRO A 45 17.97 13.32 20.79
CA PRO A 45 18.10 11.88 20.63
C PRO A 45 18.26 11.16 21.97
N SER A 46 17.37 10.21 22.24
CA SER A 46 17.48 9.28 23.36
C SER A 46 18.69 8.37 23.17
N THR A 47 19.64 8.41 24.12
CA THR A 47 20.86 7.60 24.18
C THR A 47 20.58 6.17 24.64
N ARG A 48 19.68 5.45 23.97
CA ARG A 48 19.54 4.00 24.17
C ARG A 48 20.52 3.26 23.27
N PRO A 49 21.18 2.19 23.76
CA PRO A 49 22.09 1.39 22.96
C PRO A 49 21.35 0.89 21.71
N ARG A 50 21.91 1.17 20.53
CA ARG A 50 21.37 0.76 19.23
C ARG A 50 21.25 -0.76 19.20
N SER A 51 20.07 -1.29 19.50
CA SER A 51 19.72 -2.63 19.02
C SER A 51 19.93 -2.61 17.51
N ARG A 52 20.53 -3.66 16.95
CA ARG A 52 20.76 -3.73 15.49
C ARG A 52 19.42 -3.47 14.81
N ARG A 53 19.30 -2.33 14.10
CA ARG A 53 18.12 -1.99 13.31
C ARG A 53 17.92 -3.11 12.30
N GLN A 54 16.93 -3.95 12.54
CA GLN A 54 16.64 -5.08 11.68
C GLN A 54 15.90 -4.57 10.46
N LEU A 55 16.51 -4.69 9.29
CA LEU A 55 15.85 -4.41 8.01
C LEU A 55 14.93 -5.56 7.61
N VAL A 56 13.96 -5.27 6.75
CA VAL A 56 13.03 -6.27 6.21
C VAL A 56 13.79 -7.37 5.48
N GLY A 57 14.80 -7.00 4.68
CA GLY A 57 15.49 -7.92 3.78
C GLY A 57 14.60 -8.35 2.61
N ARG A 58 15.06 -9.33 1.83
CA ARG A 58 14.38 -9.76 0.61
C ARG A 58 12.92 -10.17 0.86
N LEU A 59 12.00 -9.58 0.11
CA LEU A 59 10.58 -9.90 0.12
C LEU A 59 10.29 -11.13 -0.73
N HIS A 60 9.27 -11.89 -0.33
CA HIS A 60 8.85 -13.08 -1.07
C HIS A 60 7.91 -12.69 -2.20
N THR A 61 8.46 -12.61 -3.41
CA THR A 61 7.71 -12.43 -4.66
C THR A 61 7.45 -13.79 -5.31
N GLN A 62 6.77 -14.70 -4.61
CA GLN A 62 6.31 -15.94 -5.25
C GLN A 62 5.06 -15.64 -6.09
N LEU A 63 4.94 -16.29 -7.24
CA LEU A 63 3.74 -16.20 -8.06
C LEU A 63 2.60 -16.89 -7.29
N PRO A 64 1.58 -16.15 -6.83
CA PRO A 64 0.46 -16.76 -6.14
C PRO A 64 -0.39 -17.59 -7.11
N ASP A 65 -1.38 -18.31 -6.58
CA ASP A 65 -2.40 -18.95 -7.41
C ASP A 65 -2.95 -17.93 -8.43
N PRO A 66 -3.08 -18.29 -9.73
CA PRO A 66 -3.50 -17.35 -10.77
C PRO A 66 -4.80 -16.61 -10.47
N GLN A 67 -5.75 -17.25 -9.78
CA GLN A 67 -7.01 -16.61 -9.40
C GLN A 67 -6.77 -15.51 -8.36
N ILE A 68 -5.93 -15.78 -7.35
CA ILE A 68 -5.59 -14.77 -6.34
C ILE A 68 -4.75 -13.65 -6.96
N ALA A 69 -3.82 -13.99 -7.85
CA ALA A 69 -3.02 -13.02 -8.59
C ALA A 69 -3.91 -12.05 -9.40
N ALA A 70 -4.93 -12.58 -10.09
CA ALA A 70 -5.89 -11.80 -10.85
C ALA A 70 -6.70 -10.87 -9.95
N VAL A 71 -7.16 -11.35 -8.79
CA VAL A 71 -7.87 -10.52 -7.81
C VAL A 71 -7.01 -9.37 -7.28
N ILE A 72 -5.77 -9.64 -6.90
CA ILE A 72 -4.83 -8.60 -6.43
C ILE A 72 -4.55 -7.59 -7.56
N THR A 73 -4.34 -8.07 -8.78
CA THR A 73 -4.08 -7.20 -9.94
C THR A 73 -5.28 -6.33 -10.26
N ALA A 74 -6.50 -6.88 -10.18
CA ALA A 74 -7.74 -6.13 -10.37
C ALA A 74 -7.96 -5.09 -9.26
N ARG A 75 -7.71 -5.45 -7.99
CA ARG A 75 -7.74 -4.54 -6.83
C ARG A 75 -6.79 -3.36 -7.03
N ALA A 76 -5.61 -3.64 -7.56
CA ALA A 76 -4.58 -2.66 -7.81
C ALA A 76 -4.78 -1.87 -9.13
N SER A 77 -5.74 -2.27 -9.97
CA SER A 77 -5.91 -1.77 -11.35
C SER A 77 -4.64 -1.91 -12.20
N GLY A 78 -3.80 -2.92 -11.94
CA GLY A 78 -2.46 -3.04 -12.55
C GLY A 78 -1.44 -1.97 -12.12
N HIS A 79 -1.73 -1.20 -11.07
CA HIS A 79 -0.84 -0.18 -10.51
C HIS A 79 -0.14 -0.67 -9.23
N CYS A 80 0.91 0.02 -8.82
CA CYS A 80 1.51 -0.20 -7.51
C CYS A 80 0.55 0.23 -6.39
N GLU A 81 0.49 -0.54 -5.30
CA GLU A 81 -0.36 -0.26 -4.14
C GLU A 81 0.36 0.58 -3.07
N ILE A 82 1.62 0.95 -3.29
CA ILE A 82 2.47 1.62 -2.28
C ILE A 82 2.69 3.10 -2.61
N PHE A 83 2.99 3.45 -3.87
CA PHE A 83 3.28 4.84 -4.34
C PHE A 83 4.32 5.61 -3.50
N ALA A 84 5.32 4.90 -2.95
CA ALA A 84 6.43 5.56 -2.26
C ALA A 84 7.30 6.40 -3.22
N ALA A 85 8.22 7.18 -2.68
CA ALA A 85 9.17 7.96 -3.47
C ALA A 85 9.90 7.07 -4.49
N GLY A 86 9.92 7.50 -5.76
CA GLY A 86 10.52 6.73 -6.86
C GLY A 86 9.64 5.62 -7.44
N CYS A 87 8.34 5.55 -7.08
CA CYS A 87 7.41 4.59 -7.67
C CYS A 87 7.26 4.77 -9.20
N THR A 88 7.20 3.67 -9.95
CA THR A 88 6.91 3.68 -11.40
C THR A 88 5.43 3.61 -11.72
N TYR A 89 4.57 3.66 -10.69
CA TYR A 89 3.11 3.52 -10.72
C TYR A 89 2.56 2.20 -11.25
N GLN A 90 3.33 1.40 -11.98
CA GLN A 90 2.91 0.13 -12.55
C GLN A 90 3.23 -1.04 -11.63
N GLN A 91 2.29 -1.99 -11.52
CA GLN A 91 2.55 -3.27 -10.88
C GLN A 91 3.58 -4.05 -11.71
N SER A 92 4.65 -4.50 -11.06
CA SER A 92 5.63 -5.43 -11.68
C SER A 92 5.65 -6.79 -11.01
N ALA A 93 5.28 -6.86 -9.73
CA ALA A 93 5.23 -8.10 -8.97
C ALA A 93 4.20 -8.03 -7.85
N ILE A 94 3.86 -9.20 -7.30
CA ILE A 94 3.08 -9.36 -6.08
C ILE A 94 4.01 -9.95 -5.03
N PHE A 95 4.06 -9.36 -3.84
CA PHE A 95 4.88 -9.87 -2.73
C PHE A 95 4.04 -10.16 -1.49
N LEU A 96 4.48 -11.13 -0.70
CA LEU A 96 3.84 -11.50 0.55
C LEU A 96 4.14 -10.49 1.66
N ARG A 97 3.11 -10.12 2.41
CA ARG A 97 3.22 -9.29 3.62
C ARG A 97 3.85 -10.04 4.79
N ARG A 98 4.03 -11.36 4.69
CA ARG A 98 4.68 -12.20 5.73
C ARG A 98 6.12 -12.50 5.35
N ARG A 99 7.05 -12.32 6.30
CA ARG A 99 8.50 -12.52 6.07
C ARG A 99 8.95 -13.99 6.03
N ARG A 100 8.19 -14.90 6.63
CA ARG A 100 8.57 -16.33 6.65
C ARG A 100 8.14 -16.98 5.33
N PRO A 101 8.99 -17.85 4.75
CA PRO A 101 8.54 -18.71 3.67
C PRO A 101 7.40 -19.57 4.25
N SER A 102 6.17 -19.28 3.85
CA SER A 102 5.11 -20.24 4.03
C SER A 102 5.41 -21.36 3.04
N THR A 103 5.62 -22.57 3.54
CA THR A 103 5.42 -23.77 2.72
C THR A 103 3.98 -23.83 2.17
N THR A 104 3.10 -23.01 2.74
CA THR A 104 1.72 -22.79 2.37
C THR A 104 1.61 -21.81 1.21
N THR A 105 0.82 -22.18 0.21
CA THR A 105 0.29 -21.28 -0.82
C THR A 105 -0.39 -20.06 -0.18
N LEU A 106 -0.38 -18.92 -0.88
CA LEU A 106 -1.08 -17.70 -0.47
C LEU A 106 -2.55 -18.04 -0.14
N GLY A 107 -2.97 -17.84 1.11
CA GLY A 107 -4.30 -18.25 1.58
C GLY A 107 -5.40 -17.26 1.22
N SER A 108 -5.05 -15.98 1.02
CA SER A 108 -5.99 -14.97 0.54
C SER A 108 -5.29 -13.75 -0.11
N PRO A 109 -6.00 -12.98 -0.94
CA PRO A 109 -5.55 -11.69 -1.46
C PRO A 109 -5.08 -10.67 -0.40
N ALA A 110 -5.56 -10.77 0.85
CA ALA A 110 -5.18 -9.86 1.94
C ALA A 110 -3.70 -10.00 2.36
N GLU A 111 -3.09 -11.15 2.05
CA GLU A 111 -1.75 -11.51 2.50
C GLU A 111 -0.65 -10.97 1.57
N ALA A 112 -1.01 -10.34 0.46
CA ALA A 112 -0.06 -9.87 -0.55
C ALA A 112 -0.42 -8.50 -1.13
N ILE A 113 0.61 -7.84 -1.64
CA ILE A 113 0.57 -6.47 -2.15
C ILE A 113 1.13 -6.44 -3.57
N ALA A 114 0.48 -5.67 -4.45
CA ALA A 114 0.98 -5.36 -5.77
C ALA A 114 2.02 -4.22 -5.71
N GLY A 115 3.27 -4.51 -6.08
CA GLY A 115 4.40 -3.59 -5.99
C GLY A 115 5.07 -3.36 -7.35
N CYS A 116 5.60 -2.16 -7.54
CA CYS A 116 6.64 -1.94 -8.54
C CYS A 116 8.01 -2.32 -7.95
N ARG A 117 9.00 -2.57 -8.81
CA ARG A 117 10.36 -2.95 -8.39
C ARG A 117 10.97 -1.95 -7.40
N ASN A 118 10.79 -0.65 -7.61
CA ASN A 118 11.35 0.39 -6.75
C ASN A 118 10.70 0.40 -5.36
N CYS A 119 9.38 0.21 -5.27
CA CYS A 119 8.70 0.15 -3.99
C CYS A 119 9.02 -1.15 -3.23
N ILE A 120 9.20 -2.26 -3.94
CA ILE A 120 9.65 -3.53 -3.32
C ILE A 120 11.05 -3.32 -2.73
N ASP A 121 12.00 -2.83 -3.53
CA ASP A 121 13.37 -2.56 -3.09
C ASP A 121 13.41 -1.60 -1.88
N LEU A 122 12.61 -0.54 -1.90
CA LEU A 122 12.47 0.39 -0.78
C LEU A 122 12.01 -0.31 0.50
N ILE A 123 11.01 -1.20 0.42
CA ILE A 123 10.53 -1.94 1.58
C ILE A 123 11.59 -2.92 2.09
N GLU A 124 12.30 -3.63 1.21
CA GLU A 124 13.38 -4.55 1.58
C GLU A 124 14.47 -3.86 2.44
N HIS A 125 14.71 -2.58 2.18
CA HIS A 125 15.66 -1.73 2.89
C HIS A 125 15.06 -0.89 4.03
N THR A 126 13.76 -1.03 4.30
CA THR A 126 13.08 -0.34 5.40
C THR A 126 13.30 -1.08 6.72
N GLU A 127 13.27 -0.36 7.84
CA GLU A 127 13.29 -0.98 9.17
C GLU A 127 12.00 -1.78 9.41
N VAL A 128 12.12 -2.98 9.98
CA VAL A 128 10.97 -3.87 10.22
C VAL A 128 9.83 -3.20 10.99
N PRO A 129 10.07 -2.44 12.08
CA PRO A 129 9.00 -1.73 12.77
C PRO A 129 8.24 -0.79 11.84
N THR A 130 8.95 0.01 11.03
CA THR A 130 8.32 0.93 10.07
C THR A 130 7.50 0.20 9.02
N ALA A 131 7.99 -0.92 8.48
CA ALA A 131 7.25 -1.70 7.51
C ALA A 131 5.99 -2.38 8.11
N LEU A 132 6.02 -2.72 9.41
CA LEU A 132 4.87 -3.21 10.16
C LEU A 132 3.87 -2.08 10.45
N ASP A 133 4.35 -0.90 10.87
CA ASP A 133 3.52 0.27 11.16
C ASP A 133 2.74 0.72 9.92
N LEU A 134 3.40 0.72 8.75
CA LEU A 134 2.80 1.04 7.46
C LEU A 134 1.92 -0.10 6.90
N GLY A 135 1.94 -1.28 7.54
CA GLY A 135 1.16 -2.44 7.12
C GLY A 135 1.65 -3.16 5.88
N TYR A 136 2.85 -2.82 5.38
CA TYR A 136 3.49 -3.53 4.27
C TYR A 136 4.00 -4.91 4.68
N LEU A 137 4.27 -5.08 5.97
CA LEU A 137 4.42 -6.37 6.61
C LEU A 137 3.29 -6.62 7.61
N VAL A 138 3.06 -7.89 7.89
CA VAL A 138 2.13 -8.35 8.93
C VAL A 138 2.85 -9.35 9.84
N ASP A 139 2.59 -9.26 11.14
CA ASP A 139 3.05 -10.26 12.10
C ASP A 139 2.50 -11.65 11.70
N PRO A 140 3.33 -12.70 11.64
CA PRO A 140 2.88 -14.06 11.33
C PRO A 140 1.73 -14.57 12.20
N ARG A 141 1.53 -14.04 13.41
CA ARG A 141 0.46 -14.40 14.35
C ARG A 141 -0.83 -13.62 14.11
N SER A 142 -0.81 -12.58 13.29
CA SER A 142 -1.95 -11.73 12.99
C SER A 142 -2.64 -12.13 11.70
N THR A 143 -3.95 -11.92 11.66
CA THR A 143 -4.74 -12.07 10.44
C THR A 143 -4.46 -10.88 9.52
N ALA A 144 -3.98 -11.13 8.30
CA ALA A 144 -3.62 -10.07 7.36
C ALA A 144 -4.78 -9.15 6.99
N SER A 145 -6.02 -9.65 7.03
CA SER A 145 -7.21 -8.84 6.76
C SER A 145 -7.60 -7.87 7.88
N GLY A 146 -7.10 -8.09 9.09
CA GLY A 146 -7.26 -7.16 10.21
C GLY A 146 -6.10 -6.18 10.37
N ALA A 147 -5.05 -6.30 9.55
CA ALA A 147 -3.89 -5.42 9.61
C ALA A 147 -4.08 -4.22 8.67
N PRO A 148 -4.14 -2.98 9.19
CA PRO A 148 -4.27 -1.79 8.36
C PRO A 148 -3.04 -1.66 7.45
N MET A 149 -3.21 -1.03 6.30
CA MET A 149 -2.15 -0.80 5.33
C MET A 149 -2.25 0.63 4.79
N LEU A 150 -1.12 1.31 4.70
CA LEU A 150 -1.03 2.62 4.04
C LEU A 150 -0.99 2.42 2.51
N TRP A 151 -2.16 2.43 1.90
CA TRP A 151 -2.34 2.26 0.48
C TRP A 151 -2.06 3.55 -0.28
N ARG A 152 -1.18 3.43 -1.30
CA ARG A 152 -0.75 4.50 -2.20
C ARG A 152 -0.26 5.77 -1.47
N GLN A 153 0.33 5.65 -0.29
CA GLN A 153 0.73 6.77 0.60
C GLN A 153 -0.39 7.75 1.01
N HIS A 154 -1.66 7.45 0.72
CA HIS A 154 -2.75 8.40 0.91
C HIS A 154 -3.86 7.89 1.83
N HIS A 155 -4.13 6.58 1.81
CA HIS A 155 -5.30 6.03 2.49
C HIS A 155 -4.92 4.84 3.36
N TRP A 156 -5.37 4.88 4.61
CA TRP A 156 -5.36 3.69 5.45
C TRP A 156 -6.53 2.79 5.10
N VAL A 157 -6.24 1.53 4.80
CA VAL A 157 -7.24 0.55 4.38
C VAL A 157 -7.03 -0.80 5.04
N TYR A 158 -8.10 -1.57 5.15
CA TYR A 158 -8.03 -3.01 5.37
C TYR A 158 -8.15 -3.75 4.03
N LEU A 159 -7.32 -4.77 3.83
CA LEU A 159 -7.41 -5.68 2.69
C LEU A 159 -8.25 -6.88 3.11
N ASP A 160 -9.40 -7.13 2.50
CA ASP A 160 -10.17 -8.32 2.87
C ASP A 160 -9.71 -9.59 2.15
N THR A 161 -10.21 -10.74 2.62
CA THR A 161 -9.87 -12.05 2.06
C THR A 161 -10.45 -12.29 0.66
N ARG A 162 -11.23 -11.35 0.12
CA ARG A 162 -11.79 -11.36 -1.24
C ARG A 162 -11.10 -10.35 -2.17
N GLY A 163 -10.16 -9.55 -1.66
CA GLY A 163 -9.46 -8.53 -2.43
C GLY A 163 -10.15 -7.17 -2.47
N HIS A 164 -11.13 -6.90 -1.61
CA HIS A 164 -11.68 -5.56 -1.45
C HIS A 164 -10.86 -4.71 -0.48
N LEU A 165 -10.98 -3.39 -0.65
CA LEU A 165 -10.42 -2.39 0.25
C LEU A 165 -11.56 -1.80 1.09
N TYR A 166 -11.40 -1.81 2.41
CA TYR A 166 -12.27 -1.07 3.32
C TYR A 166 -11.53 0.10 3.94
N PRO A 167 -12.14 1.29 4.06
CA PRO A 167 -11.54 2.39 4.80
C PRO A 167 -11.17 1.99 6.23
N CYS A 168 -9.99 2.40 6.67
CA CYS A 168 -9.54 2.29 8.05
C CYS A 168 -9.27 3.71 8.57
N PRO A 169 -9.84 4.11 9.72
CA PRO A 169 -9.42 5.34 10.39
C PRO A 169 -7.91 5.29 10.61
N ASN A 170 -7.21 6.41 10.43
CA ASN A 170 -5.76 6.42 10.57
C ASN A 170 -5.37 5.85 11.96
N PRO A 171 -4.66 4.71 12.03
CA PRO A 171 -4.38 4.02 13.28
C PRO A 171 -3.53 4.86 14.24
N HIS A 172 -2.82 5.87 13.71
CA HIS A 172 -2.00 6.81 14.47
C HIS A 172 -2.73 8.09 14.87
N SER A 173 -3.97 8.30 14.43
CA SER A 173 -4.76 9.52 14.73
C SER A 173 -5.53 9.46 16.05
N SER A 174 -5.55 8.30 16.72
CA SER A 174 -6.18 8.12 18.02
C SER A 174 -5.28 8.67 19.14
N GLY A 175 -5.19 10.00 19.24
CA GLY A 175 -4.39 10.64 20.28
C GLY A 175 -4.34 12.15 20.16
N ILE A 176 -5.48 12.81 20.31
CA ILE A 176 -5.69 14.12 20.97
C ILE A 176 -7.20 14.21 21.18
N ALA A 177 -7.63 14.10 22.43
CA ALA A 177 -8.90 14.57 22.95
C ALA A 177 -8.58 15.34 24.23
#